data_AF-A0A1J7C6F7-F1
#
_entry.id   AF-A0A1J7C6F7-F1
#
_cell.length_a   1.000
_cell.length_b   1.000
_cell.length_c   1.000
_cell.angle_alpha   90.00
_cell.angle_beta   90.00
_cell.angle_gamma   90.00
#
_symmetry.space_group_name_H-M   'P 1'
#
loop_
_entity.id
_entity.type
_entity.pdbx_description
1 polymer ?
#
loop_
_entity_poly.entity_id
_entity_poly.type
_entity_poly.pdbx_seq_one_letter_code
_entity_poly.pdbx_strand_id
1 'polypeptide(L)' 'MGHAAKWDQQEIIGSPDEDNFVSLYGLKGNLVAVVAAGRMRTTGVLLIKMGEKLGFAEAQRIVADTREAES' A
#
# COMPACT_ATOMS: atom_id res chain seq x y z
N MET A 1 -3.43 -7.93 0.92
CA MET A 1 -2.75 -8.23 2.21
C MET A 1 -3.47 -7.49 3.32
N GLY A 2 -3.52 -8.07 4.52
CA GLY A 2 -4.30 -7.53 5.64
C GLY A 2 -5.78 -7.97 5.61
N HIS A 3 -6.48 -7.75 6.73
CA HIS A 3 -7.90 -8.05 6.88
C HIS A 3 -8.60 -6.81 7.42
N ALA A 4 -9.11 -5.98 6.53
CA ALA A 4 -9.81 -4.76 6.88
C ALA A 4 -11.34 -4.97 6.76
N ALA A 5 -12.00 -5.19 7.90
CA ALA A 5 -13.46 -5.15 7.96
C ALA A 5 -14.02 -3.71 7.89
N LYS A 6 -13.19 -2.72 8.23
CA LYS A 6 -13.49 -1.28 8.23
C LYS A 6 -12.24 -0.47 7.88
N TRP A 7 -12.41 0.66 7.21
CA TRP A 7 -11.40 1.69 6.98
C TRP A 7 -12.08 3.07 6.99
N ASP A 8 -11.35 4.11 7.39
CA ASP A 8 -11.77 5.51 7.34
C ASP A 8 -10.96 6.34 6.34
N GLN A 9 -9.86 5.76 5.82
CA GLN A 9 -8.98 6.38 4.84
C GLN A 9 -8.65 5.38 3.73
N GLN A 10 -8.61 5.85 2.48
CA GLN A 10 -8.13 5.07 1.34
C GLN A 10 -7.34 5.99 0.40
N GLU A 11 -6.29 5.46 -0.20
CA GLU A 11 -5.56 6.13 -1.27
C GLU A 11 -5.14 5.11 -2.32
N ILE A 12 -5.31 5.47 -3.60
CA ILE A 12 -4.84 4.70 -4.74
C ILE A 12 -3.69 5.48 -5.37
N ILE A 13 -2.54 4.81 -5.52
CA ILE A 13 -1.32 5.36 -6.13
C ILE A 13 -1.01 4.51 -7.36
N GLY A 14 -0.96 5.16 -8.53
CA GLY A 14 -0.85 4.49 -9.83
C GLY A 14 -2.22 4.30 -10.50
N SER A 15 -2.31 3.36 -11.45
CA SER A 15 -3.51 3.13 -12.26
C SER A 15 -4.02 1.68 -12.11
N PRO A 16 -5.24 1.48 -11.57
CA PRO A 16 -5.90 0.18 -11.58
C PRO A 16 -6.15 -0.37 -12.99
N ASP A 17 -6.45 0.50 -13.95
CA ASP A 17 -6.75 0.11 -15.34
C ASP A 17 -5.51 -0.44 -16.08
N GLU A 18 -4.31 -0.09 -15.61
CA GLU A 18 -3.02 -0.56 -16.16
C GLU A 18 -2.42 -1.70 -15.35
N ASP A 19 -3.15 -2.25 -14.37
CA ASP A 19 -2.64 -3.24 -13.40
C ASP A 19 -1.34 -2.79 -12.70
N ASN A 20 -1.13 -1.47 -12.53
CA ASN A 20 0.09 -0.88 -11.99
C ASN A 20 -0.20 0.10 -10.86
N PHE A 21 -0.72 -0.42 -9.75
CA PHE A 21 -1.21 0.39 -8.64
C PHE A 21 -0.97 -0.24 -7.27
N VAL A 22 -1.04 0.63 -6.26
CA VAL A 22 -1.17 0.26 -4.84
C VAL A 22 -2.37 1.01 -4.27
N SER A 23 -3.31 0.29 -3.67
CA SER A 23 -4.38 0.84 -2.86
C SER A 23 -4.08 0.58 -1.38
N LEU A 24 -3.91 1.66 -0.63
CA LEU A 24 -3.70 1.66 0.81
C LEU A 24 -5.03 1.89 1.53
N TYR A 25 -5.30 1.12 2.58
CA TYR A 25 -6.51 1.26 3.41
C TYR A 25 -6.10 1.53 4.85
N GLY A 26 -6.59 2.63 5.40
CA GLY A 26 -6.27 3.14 6.72
C GLY A 26 -7.43 3.10 7.69
N LEU A 27 -7.13 2.90 8.97
CA LEU A 27 -8.07 3.05 10.07
C LEU A 27 -7.39 3.78 11.23
N LYS A 28 -7.92 4.95 11.62
CA LYS A 28 -7.38 5.78 12.70
C LYS A 28 -5.87 6.02 12.54
N GLY A 29 -5.44 6.33 11.31
CA GLY A 29 -4.04 6.63 10.96
C GLY A 29 -3.11 5.42 10.82
N ASN A 30 -3.60 4.18 10.99
CA ASN A 30 -2.81 2.96 10.81
C ASN A 30 -3.20 2.26 9.50
N LEU A 31 -2.23 1.66 8.81
CA LEU A 31 -2.49 0.83 7.65
C LEU A 31 -3.07 -0.52 8.09
N VAL A 32 -4.22 -0.89 7.53
CA VAL A 32 -4.93 -2.13 7.88
C VAL A 32 -5.02 -3.12 6.71
N ALA A 33 -4.94 -2.63 5.48
CA ALA A 33 -4.89 -3.47 4.30
C ALA A 33 -4.19 -2.77 3.13
N VAL A 34 -3.68 -3.60 2.22
CA VAL A 34 -3.08 -3.19 0.95
C VAL A 34 -3.57 -4.12 -0.16
N VAL A 35 -3.97 -3.53 -1.28
CA VAL A 35 -4.19 -4.22 -2.55
C VAL A 35 -3.21 -3.64 -3.56
N ALA A 36 -2.50 -4.47 -4.31
CA ALA A 36 -1.53 -4.00 -5.28
C ALA A 36 -1.44 -4.94 -6.48
N ALA A 37 -1.20 -4.37 -7.65
CA ALA A 37 -0.92 -5.07 -8.90
C ALA A 37 0.27 -4.39 -9.59
N GLY A 38 1.11 -5.17 -10.28
CA GLY A 38 2.26 -4.64 -11.04
C GLY A 38 3.34 -3.94 -10.20
N ARG A 39 3.29 -4.06 -8.87
CA ARG A 39 4.15 -3.34 -7.91
C ARG A 39 4.85 -4.33 -6.97
N MET A 40 5.55 -5.32 -7.52
CA MET A 40 6.13 -6.43 -6.76
C MET A 40 7.09 -5.96 -5.67
N ARG A 41 7.98 -5.00 -5.98
CA ARG A 41 8.95 -4.47 -5.00
C ARG A 41 8.22 -3.78 -3.85
N THR A 42 7.30 -2.87 -4.17
CA THR A 42 6.50 -2.14 -3.18
C THR A 42 5.68 -3.08 -2.31
N THR A 43 5.04 -4.07 -2.94
CA THR A 43 4.21 -5.07 -2.25
C THR A 43 5.05 -5.89 -1.26
N GLY A 44 6.24 -6.33 -1.66
CA GLY A 44 7.15 -7.07 -0.78
C GLY A 44 7.61 -6.26 0.43
N VAL A 45 7.97 -4.99 0.24
CA VAL A 45 8.39 -4.11 1.35
C VAL A 45 7.22 -3.85 2.31
N LEU A 46 6.03 -3.57 1.78
CA LEU A 46 4.83 -3.38 2.59
C LEU A 46 4.48 -4.65 3.37
N LEU A 47 4.59 -5.84 2.77
CA LEU A 47 4.34 -7.11 3.46
C LEU A 47 5.25 -7.29 4.68
N ILE A 48 6.55 -7.04 4.51
CA ILE A 48 7.53 -7.15 5.60
C ILE A 48 7.22 -6.15 6.72
N LYS A 49 6.91 -4.90 6.35
CA LYS A 49 6.64 -3.81 7.32
C LYS A 49 5.30 -3.96 8.03
N MET A 50 4.28 -4.50 7.36
CA MET A 50 2.98 -4.81 7.95
C MET A 50 3.01 -5.99 8.94
N GLY A 51 4.14 -6.70 9.08
CA GLY A 51 4.36 -7.60 10.21
C GLY A 51 4.32 -6.88 11.58
N GLU A 52 4.52 -5.56 11.58
CA GLU A 52 4.35 -4.67 12.72
C GLU A 52 3.23 -3.64 12.47
N LYS A 53 2.93 -2.81 13.47
CA LYS A 53 1.95 -1.73 13.33
C LYS A 53 2.52 -0.62 12.44
N LEU A 54 2.09 -0.58 11.18
CA LEU A 54 2.50 0.42 10.19
C LEU A 54 1.54 1.61 10.13
N GLY A 55 2.06 2.83 10.18
CA GLY A 55 1.27 4.05 10.02
C GLY A 55 0.88 4.30 8.56
N PHE A 56 -0.27 4.91 8.30
CA PHE A 56 -0.73 5.20 6.94
C PHE A 56 0.24 6.13 6.20
N ALA A 57 0.69 7.21 6.86
CA ALA A 57 1.66 8.14 6.29
C ALA A 57 3.03 7.50 6.02
N GLU A 58 3.42 6.49 6.81
CA GLU A 58 4.64 5.74 6.55
C GLU A 58 4.48 4.81 5.34
N ALA A 59 3.32 4.17 5.20
CA ALA A 59 3.00 3.36 4.02
C ALA A 59 3.04 4.19 2.73
N GLN A 60 2.52 5.42 2.75
CA GLN A 60 2.61 6.36 1.61
C GLN A 60 4.07 6.62 1.22
N ARG A 61 4.94 6.88 2.21
CA ARG A 61 6.38 7.08 1.95
C ARG A 61 7.03 5.83 1.35
N ILE A 62 6.72 4.65 1.87
CA ILE A 62 7.21 3.38 1.31
C ILE A 62 6.81 3.23 -0.16
N VAL A 63 5.57 3.55 -0.53
CA VAL A 63 5.13 3.50 -1.93
C VAL A 63 5.91 4.48 -2.80
N ALA A 64 6.15 5.70 -2.30
CA ALA A 64 6.95 6.70 -3.02
C ALA A 64 8.41 6.26 -3.21
N ASP A 65 9.04 5.72 -2.18
CA ASP A 65 10.45 5.33 -2.15
C ASP A 65 10.73 4.04 -2.96
N THR A 66 9.70 3.23 -3.19
CA THR A 66 9.81 1.95 -3.88
C THR A 66 9.24 1.96 -5.30
N ARG A 67 9.01 3.14 -5.89
CA ARG A 67 8.53 3.26 -7.28
C ARG A 67 9.36 2.36 -8.20
N GLU A 68 8.66 1.45 -8.88
CA GLU A 68 9.29 0.64 -9.92
C GLU A 68 9.68 1.54 -11.08
N ALA A 69 10.85 1.28 -11.67
CA ALA A 69 11.28 2.00 -12.86
C ALA A 69 10.29 1.74 -14.00
N GLU A 70 9.85 2.81 -14.66
CA GLU A 70 9.06 2.70 -15.88
C GLU A 70 9.92 1.95 -16.91
N SER A 71 9.43 0.79 -17.35
CA SER A 71 10.11 -0.05 -18.36
C SER A 71 9.73 0.38 -19.76
#